data_AF-A0A4U1IL00-F1
#
_entry.id   AF-A0A4U1IL00-F1
#
_cell.length_a   1.000
_cell.length_b   1.000
_cell.length_c   1.000
_cell.angle_alpha   90.00
_cell.angle_beta   90.00
_cell.angle_gamma   90.00
#
_symmetry.space_group_name_H-M   'P 1'
#
loop_
_entity.id
_entity.type
_entity.pdbx_description
1 polymer ?
#
loop_
_entity_poly.entity_id
_entity_poly.type
_entity_poly.pdbx_seq_one_letter_code
_entity_poly.pdbx_strand_id
1 'polypeptide(L)'
;MKRVHHVVALGGLFFGAASFVGCAAEDGTYDDVDDDLVGDEGTVDPASRPTRACGVMDLPEAELLRVEGEFERIKVVRPANAFTSPTTIPVYFHVINKGTGIANGDIPQSQIDAQMTVLNNAYAGTGFSFQLISVDRTTNSTWYTMGHGSTAETNAKNTLRKGDKNALNIYTANLGGGLLGWATFPSDYTGAPKRDGVVLLFSSVPGGTASPYNEGDTGTHEVGHWLGLYHTFQGGCASPGDSVSDTPPEASAASGCPTGRDSCSGGGVDPITNFMDYTNDSCMNTFSAGQITRMQNQWDTYRDTGTPPPPPPPPPPPPPSGTCAHDKCVTGAALNASACGSVVASVCAADSYCCTTAWDSQCVSEVYSYGGSVACGTGSCAHSLCTSGTKLTKGCDPNGVVTTICNADPYCCSTSWDSVCVNQVGTVAGKTCN
;
A
#
# COMPACT_ATOMS: atom_id res chain seq x y z
N MET A 1 -69.30 -17.14 26.94
CA MET A 1 -69.12 -16.97 28.40
C MET A 1 -67.96 -15.99 28.55
N LYS A 2 -68.07 -14.74 29.02
CA LYS A 2 -68.80 -14.16 30.17
C LYS A 2 -68.42 -14.79 31.53
N ARG A 3 -67.41 -14.22 32.18
CA ARG A 3 -67.55 -13.51 33.46
C ARG A 3 -66.39 -12.53 33.68
N VAL A 4 -66.67 -11.49 34.47
CA VAL A 4 -65.75 -10.44 34.93
C VAL A 4 -65.75 -10.51 36.46
N HIS A 5 -64.64 -10.16 37.10
CA HIS A 5 -64.67 -9.54 38.43
C HIS A 5 -63.56 -8.48 38.58
N HIS A 6 -63.72 -7.64 39.58
CA HIS A 6 -62.94 -6.45 39.93
C HIS A 6 -62.94 -6.34 41.48
N VAL A 7 -62.45 -5.23 42.03
CA VAL A 7 -62.58 -4.78 43.44
C VAL A 7 -61.53 -5.34 44.43
N VAL A 8 -60.94 -4.59 45.39
CA VAL A 8 -60.33 -3.23 45.39
C VAL A 8 -59.64 -2.90 46.75
N ALA A 9 -58.42 -2.31 46.68
CA ALA A 9 -57.75 -1.36 47.60
C ALA A 9 -57.42 -1.66 49.10
N LEU A 10 -56.61 -0.71 49.66
CA LEU A 10 -56.20 -0.43 51.06
C LEU A 10 -55.04 -1.29 51.64
N GLY A 11 -53.98 -0.72 52.27
CA GLY A 11 -53.56 0.69 52.40
C GLY A 11 -52.38 0.93 53.40
N GLY A 12 -51.64 2.05 53.27
CA GLY A 12 -50.52 2.50 54.15
C GLY A 12 -49.11 2.37 53.49
N LEU A 13 -48.17 3.35 53.42
CA LEU A 13 -47.73 4.50 54.26
C LEU A 13 -46.94 4.07 55.52
N PHE A 14 -45.73 4.55 55.84
CA PHE A 14 -44.78 5.57 55.29
C PHE A 14 -43.32 4.98 55.25
N PHE A 15 -42.14 5.64 55.17
CA PHE A 15 -41.65 7.04 55.23
C PHE A 15 -40.23 7.15 54.56
N GLY A 16 -39.77 8.35 54.16
CA GLY A 16 -38.36 8.69 53.83
C GLY A 16 -38.11 8.99 52.33
N ALA A 17 -38.13 10.24 51.84
CA ALA A 17 -37.20 11.38 52.04
C ALA A 17 -35.92 11.30 51.17
N ALA A 18 -35.52 12.31 50.36
CA ALA A 18 -36.16 13.61 50.04
C ALA A 18 -35.66 14.20 48.68
N SER A 19 -36.40 15.17 48.13
CA SER A 19 -36.04 16.05 47.00
C SER A 19 -35.08 17.18 47.45
N PHE A 20 -34.57 18.15 46.65
CA PHE A 20 -34.71 18.61 45.26
C PHE A 20 -33.29 19.02 44.73
N VAL A 21 -33.06 19.38 43.46
CA VAL A 21 -33.12 20.77 42.92
C VAL A 21 -32.67 20.71 41.44
N GLY A 22 -33.12 21.67 40.62
CA GLY A 22 -32.54 21.95 39.30
C GLY A 22 -32.45 23.44 39.00
N CYS A 23 -31.41 23.83 38.26
CA CYS A 23 -31.19 25.08 37.52
C CYS A 23 -30.49 24.67 36.20
N ALA A 24 -30.88 25.13 35.01
CA ALA A 24 -30.98 26.50 34.50
C ALA A 24 -29.62 27.05 34.01
N ALA A 25 -29.52 27.16 32.69
CA ALA A 25 -28.58 27.94 31.87
C ALA A 25 -29.37 28.19 30.56
N GLU A 26 -30.10 29.29 30.39
CA GLU A 26 -29.65 30.69 30.23
C GLU A 26 -29.03 30.93 28.84
N ASP A 27 -29.57 31.92 28.13
CA ASP A 27 -29.20 32.28 26.76
C ASP A 27 -27.84 33.02 26.70
N GLY A 28 -27.19 32.98 25.52
CA GLY A 28 -25.92 33.65 25.29
C GLY A 28 -25.70 33.99 23.82
N THR A 29 -26.19 35.16 23.40
CA THR A 29 -25.76 35.81 22.16
C THR A 29 -24.30 36.27 22.30
N TYR A 30 -23.53 36.17 21.23
CA TYR A 30 -22.29 36.93 21.09
C TYR A 30 -22.20 37.45 19.66
N ASP A 31 -22.02 38.76 19.54
CA ASP A 31 -22.07 39.50 18.28
C ASP A 31 -20.69 39.60 17.60
N ASP A 32 -20.72 40.07 16.35
CA ASP A 32 -19.69 40.78 15.59
C ASP A 32 -18.20 40.70 16.03
N VAL A 33 -17.37 40.23 15.10
CA VAL A 33 -15.97 40.69 14.93
C VAL A 33 -15.75 41.06 13.46
N ASP A 34 -14.99 42.13 13.23
CA ASP A 34 -15.11 43.01 12.06
C ASP A 34 -14.84 42.38 10.67
N ASP A 35 -15.60 42.87 9.69
CA ASP A 35 -15.29 42.85 8.26
C ASP A 35 -14.33 44.00 7.92
N ASP A 36 -13.03 43.72 7.81
CA ASP A 36 -12.11 44.52 6.97
C ASP A 36 -10.75 43.83 6.72
N LEU A 37 -10.62 43.04 5.63
CA LEU A 37 -9.37 42.89 4.85
C LEU A 37 -9.69 42.27 3.47
N VAL A 38 -10.19 43.10 2.55
CA VAL A 38 -10.42 42.72 1.15
C VAL A 38 -9.09 42.37 0.45
N GLY A 39 -9.02 41.18 -0.15
CA GLY A 39 -7.78 40.61 -0.70
C GLY A 39 -7.96 39.80 -2.00
N ASP A 40 -8.52 40.43 -3.02
CA ASP A 40 -8.57 39.96 -4.43
C ASP A 40 -9.24 38.59 -4.69
N GLU A 41 -10.58 38.56 -4.65
CA GLU A 41 -11.38 37.42 -5.12
C GLU A 41 -11.28 37.27 -6.66
N GLY A 42 -10.34 36.42 -7.10
CA GLY A 42 -10.38 35.88 -8.46
C GLY A 42 -11.67 35.08 -8.68
N THR A 43 -12.59 35.60 -9.50
CA THR A 43 -13.96 35.09 -9.61
C THR A 43 -14.01 33.66 -10.15
N VAL A 44 -14.12 32.67 -9.26
CA VAL A 44 -14.32 31.26 -9.64
C VAL A 44 -15.75 31.08 -10.14
N ASP A 45 -15.91 30.65 -11.38
CA ASP A 45 -17.23 30.41 -11.97
C ASP A 45 -17.98 29.31 -11.18
N PRO A 46 -19.17 29.57 -10.61
CA PRO A 46 -19.94 28.54 -9.90
C PRO A 46 -20.35 27.34 -10.77
N ALA A 47 -20.19 27.41 -12.10
CA ALA A 47 -20.33 26.27 -13.00
C ALA A 47 -19.14 25.28 -12.97
N SER A 48 -17.99 25.61 -12.38
CA SER A 48 -16.74 24.82 -12.51
C SER A 48 -16.48 23.79 -11.41
N ARG A 49 -17.44 23.52 -10.51
CA ARG A 49 -17.30 22.40 -9.56
C ARG A 49 -17.55 21.06 -10.28
N PRO A 50 -16.67 20.05 -10.16
CA PRO A 50 -16.92 18.73 -10.74
C PRO A 50 -18.28 18.19 -10.26
N THR A 51 -19.17 17.87 -11.21
CA THR A 51 -20.52 17.40 -10.87
C THR A 51 -20.51 16.06 -10.15
N ARG A 52 -19.42 15.30 -10.33
CA ARG A 52 -18.99 14.13 -9.57
C ARG A 52 -17.45 14.11 -9.51
N ALA A 53 -16.85 13.39 -8.56
CA ALA A 53 -15.39 13.35 -8.35
C ALA A 53 -14.91 12.03 -7.73
N CYS A 54 -13.60 11.78 -7.75
CA CYS A 54 -12.93 10.77 -6.91
C CYS A 54 -13.07 11.12 -5.42
N GLY A 55 -13.04 10.09 -4.56
CA GLY A 55 -13.10 10.24 -3.10
C GLY A 55 -11.76 10.04 -2.38
N VAL A 56 -10.68 9.76 -3.13
CA VAL A 56 -9.30 9.93 -2.64
C VAL A 56 -9.02 11.42 -2.53
N MET A 57 -8.40 11.83 -1.43
CA MET A 57 -8.04 13.24 -1.18
C MET A 57 -6.56 13.43 -1.47
N ASP A 58 -6.21 14.55 -2.11
CA ASP A 58 -4.82 14.96 -2.33
C ASP A 58 -4.07 15.00 -1.01
N LEU A 59 -2.84 14.47 -1.00
CA LEU A 59 -1.98 14.52 0.18
C LEU A 59 -1.48 15.97 0.37
N PRO A 60 -1.58 16.54 1.58
CA PRO A 60 -0.89 17.77 1.91
C PRO A 60 0.62 17.61 1.70
N GLU A 61 1.31 18.66 1.21
CA GLU A 61 2.72 18.62 0.80
C GLU A 61 3.64 17.91 1.83
N ALA A 62 3.50 18.23 3.12
CA ALA A 62 4.31 17.61 4.17
C ALA A 62 4.07 16.10 4.35
N GLU A 63 2.86 15.60 4.06
CA GLU A 63 2.54 14.17 4.10
C GLU A 63 2.93 13.48 2.79
N LEU A 64 2.76 14.14 1.64
CA LEU A 64 3.28 13.67 0.35
C LEU A 64 4.80 13.45 0.43
N LEU A 65 5.55 14.46 0.88
CA LEU A 65 6.99 14.36 1.08
C LEU A 65 7.40 13.31 2.13
N ARG A 66 6.53 13.01 3.11
CA ARG A 66 6.75 11.93 4.08
C ARG A 66 6.57 10.56 3.43
N VAL A 67 5.50 10.36 2.67
CA VAL A 67 5.17 9.10 1.99
C VAL A 67 6.18 8.80 0.89
N GLU A 68 6.48 9.76 0.01
CA GLU A 68 7.52 9.60 -1.02
C GLU A 68 8.91 9.43 -0.39
N GLY A 69 9.22 10.21 0.65
CA GLY A 69 10.46 10.09 1.41
C GLY A 69 10.60 8.79 2.20
N GLU A 70 9.52 8.02 2.37
CA GLU A 70 9.51 6.65 2.92
C GLU A 70 9.64 5.62 1.79
N PHE A 71 8.81 5.74 0.74
CA PHE A 71 8.85 4.90 -0.47
C PHE A 71 10.24 4.88 -1.12
N GLU A 72 10.89 6.03 -1.30
CA GLU A 72 12.24 6.13 -1.87
C GLU A 72 13.32 5.38 -1.06
N ARG A 73 13.08 5.08 0.23
CA ARG A 73 13.99 4.27 1.07
C ARG A 73 13.74 2.77 0.98
N ILE A 74 12.49 2.38 0.73
CA ILE A 74 12.07 0.96 0.70
C ILE A 74 11.72 0.46 -0.70
N LYS A 75 11.87 1.29 -1.73
CA LYS A 75 11.56 0.93 -3.12
C LYS A 75 12.43 -0.22 -3.62
N VAL A 76 11.81 -1.25 -4.16
CA VAL A 76 12.49 -2.40 -4.75
C VAL A 76 12.95 -2.02 -6.16
N VAL A 77 14.08 -1.31 -6.24
CA VAL A 77 14.64 -0.86 -7.53
C VAL A 77 15.12 -2.05 -8.34
N ARG A 78 14.27 -2.55 -9.24
CA ARG A 78 14.67 -3.50 -10.28
C ARG A 78 15.58 -2.82 -11.30
N PRO A 79 16.52 -3.53 -11.94
CA PRO A 79 17.29 -2.98 -13.05
C PRO A 79 16.38 -2.58 -14.23
N ALA A 80 16.83 -1.65 -15.08
CA ALA A 80 16.04 -1.20 -16.23
C ALA A 80 15.61 -2.38 -17.12
N ASN A 81 14.35 -2.33 -17.59
CA ASN A 81 13.64 -3.39 -18.33
C ASN A 81 13.24 -4.65 -17.52
N ALA A 82 13.17 -4.59 -16.18
CA ALA A 82 12.98 -5.79 -15.34
C ALA A 82 11.65 -5.95 -14.57
N PHE A 83 10.53 -5.35 -15.02
CA PHE A 83 9.20 -5.92 -14.71
C PHE A 83 8.99 -7.21 -15.54
N THR A 84 9.83 -8.20 -15.26
CA THR A 84 10.09 -9.39 -16.09
C THR A 84 8.95 -10.39 -16.15
N SER A 85 7.97 -10.25 -15.25
CA SER A 85 6.79 -11.11 -15.15
C SER A 85 5.54 -10.24 -15.21
N PRO A 86 4.78 -10.26 -16.31
CA PRO A 86 3.46 -9.66 -16.35
C PRO A 86 2.61 -10.19 -15.19
N THR A 87 2.03 -9.28 -14.43
CA THR A 87 1.33 -9.61 -13.19
C THR A 87 -0.15 -9.75 -13.47
N THR A 88 -0.68 -10.95 -13.26
CA THR A 88 -2.13 -11.21 -13.25
C THR A 88 -2.65 -11.02 -11.83
N ILE A 89 -3.30 -9.89 -11.60
CA ILE A 89 -3.90 -9.51 -10.32
C ILE A 89 -5.22 -10.30 -10.16
N PRO A 90 -5.37 -11.15 -9.13
CA PRO A 90 -6.65 -11.75 -8.80
C PRO A 90 -7.62 -10.69 -8.28
N VAL A 91 -8.79 -10.60 -8.92
CA VAL A 91 -9.85 -9.64 -8.58
C VAL A 91 -11.03 -10.33 -7.92
N TYR A 92 -11.43 -9.82 -6.77
CA TYR A 92 -12.65 -10.19 -6.06
C TYR A 92 -13.65 -9.02 -6.15
N PHE A 93 -14.85 -9.29 -6.67
CA PHE A 93 -15.84 -8.26 -6.96
C PHE A 93 -17.08 -8.42 -6.07
N HIS A 94 -17.41 -7.37 -5.33
CA HIS A 94 -18.41 -7.38 -4.27
C HIS A 94 -19.55 -6.42 -4.60
N VAL A 95 -20.66 -6.97 -5.11
CA VAL A 95 -21.85 -6.17 -5.43
C VAL A 95 -22.66 -5.95 -4.15
N ILE A 96 -22.56 -4.77 -3.55
CA ILE A 96 -23.36 -4.40 -2.39
C ILE A 96 -24.63 -3.72 -2.90
N ASN A 97 -25.80 -4.19 -2.45
CA ASN A 97 -27.09 -3.72 -2.93
C ASN A 97 -28.11 -3.54 -1.78
N LYS A 98 -29.22 -2.85 -2.05
CA LYS A 98 -30.37 -2.70 -1.13
C LYS A 98 -31.56 -3.61 -1.50
N GLY A 99 -31.37 -4.56 -2.42
CA GLY A 99 -32.42 -5.38 -3.02
C GLY A 99 -32.02 -5.84 -4.43
N THR A 100 -32.86 -6.63 -5.08
CA THR A 100 -32.58 -7.20 -6.41
C THR A 100 -32.74 -6.19 -7.55
N GLY A 101 -31.98 -6.40 -8.63
CA GLY A 101 -31.99 -5.58 -9.85
C GLY A 101 -31.25 -4.24 -9.76
N ILE A 102 -30.84 -3.72 -10.91
CA ILE A 102 -29.92 -2.57 -11.05
C ILE A 102 -30.36 -1.30 -10.31
N ALA A 103 -31.67 -1.01 -10.22
CA ALA A 103 -32.21 0.14 -9.49
C ALA A 103 -31.95 0.09 -7.96
N ASN A 104 -31.51 -1.07 -7.45
CA ASN A 104 -31.14 -1.32 -6.06
C ASN A 104 -29.63 -1.54 -5.85
N GLY A 105 -28.80 -1.34 -6.88
CA GLY A 105 -27.34 -1.59 -6.81
C GLY A 105 -26.89 -2.96 -7.31
N ASP A 106 -27.84 -3.86 -7.58
CA ASP A 106 -27.57 -5.24 -7.97
C ASP A 106 -27.26 -5.32 -9.48
N ILE A 107 -26.08 -4.84 -9.86
CA ILE A 107 -25.63 -4.75 -11.25
C ILE A 107 -25.50 -6.13 -11.91
N PRO A 108 -26.00 -6.37 -13.13
CA PRO A 108 -25.89 -7.66 -13.81
C PRO A 108 -24.42 -8.01 -14.11
N GLN A 109 -24.15 -9.31 -14.24
CA GLN A 109 -22.80 -9.84 -14.48
C GLN A 109 -22.12 -9.19 -15.70
N SER A 110 -22.89 -8.89 -16.75
CA SER A 110 -22.39 -8.24 -17.97
C SER A 110 -21.75 -6.87 -17.75
N GLN A 111 -22.14 -6.12 -16.71
CA GLN A 111 -21.47 -4.85 -16.38
C GLN A 111 -20.14 -5.08 -15.64
N ILE A 112 -20.05 -6.15 -14.86
CA ILE A 112 -18.81 -6.57 -14.21
C ILE A 112 -17.82 -7.06 -15.27
N ASP A 113 -18.26 -7.94 -16.17
CA ASP A 113 -17.46 -8.45 -17.28
C ASP A 113 -16.97 -7.32 -18.21
N ALA A 114 -17.80 -6.31 -18.44
CA ALA A 114 -17.42 -5.09 -19.16
C ALA A 114 -16.39 -4.26 -18.37
N GLN A 115 -16.57 -4.05 -17.06
CA GLN A 115 -15.60 -3.33 -16.22
C GLN A 115 -14.22 -4.02 -16.21
N MET A 116 -14.22 -5.36 -16.15
CA MET A 116 -12.99 -6.15 -16.25
C MET A 116 -12.34 -6.05 -17.65
N THR A 117 -13.15 -5.86 -18.69
CA THR A 117 -12.67 -5.63 -20.06
C THR A 117 -12.02 -4.24 -20.19
N VAL A 118 -12.66 -3.19 -19.65
CA VAL A 118 -12.11 -1.82 -19.62
C VAL A 118 -10.78 -1.80 -18.87
N LEU A 119 -10.72 -2.39 -17.67
CA LEU A 119 -9.47 -2.50 -16.90
C LEU A 119 -8.36 -3.21 -17.68
N ASN A 120 -8.62 -4.35 -18.30
CA ASN A 120 -7.58 -5.06 -19.07
C ASN A 120 -7.17 -4.32 -20.36
N ASN A 121 -8.04 -3.47 -20.92
CA ASN A 121 -7.71 -2.62 -22.06
C ASN A 121 -6.85 -1.40 -21.65
N ALA A 122 -7.27 -0.66 -20.62
CA ALA A 122 -6.57 0.54 -20.14
C ALA A 122 -5.17 0.22 -19.58
N TYR A 123 -5.01 -0.97 -18.97
CA TYR A 123 -3.72 -1.45 -18.46
C TYR A 123 -2.93 -2.29 -19.48
N ALA A 124 -3.37 -2.41 -20.73
CA ALA A 124 -2.64 -3.16 -21.75
C ALA A 124 -1.23 -2.58 -21.96
N GLY A 125 -0.21 -3.43 -21.89
CA GLY A 125 1.20 -3.01 -22.02
C GLY A 125 1.84 -2.43 -20.75
N THR A 126 1.07 -2.12 -19.70
CA THR A 126 1.61 -1.64 -18.41
C THR A 126 2.35 -2.73 -17.61
N GLY A 127 2.19 -3.99 -18.00
CA GLY A 127 2.65 -5.17 -17.25
C GLY A 127 1.56 -5.77 -16.36
N PHE A 128 0.49 -5.04 -16.04
CA PHE A 128 -0.63 -5.53 -15.24
C PHE A 128 -1.75 -6.13 -16.11
N SER A 129 -2.46 -7.10 -15.55
CA SER A 129 -3.67 -7.73 -16.09
C SER A 129 -4.57 -8.16 -14.93
N PHE A 130 -5.88 -8.23 -15.15
CA PHE A 130 -6.85 -8.43 -14.07
C PHE A 130 -7.73 -9.65 -14.33
N GLN A 131 -7.62 -10.67 -13.47
CA GLN A 131 -8.40 -11.90 -13.56
C GLN A 131 -9.51 -11.91 -12.52
N LEU A 132 -10.77 -11.91 -12.95
CA LEU A 132 -11.92 -12.04 -12.07
C LEU A 132 -11.97 -13.47 -11.46
N ILE A 133 -11.78 -13.58 -10.15
CA ILE A 133 -11.76 -14.85 -9.41
C ILE A 133 -13.14 -15.21 -8.86
N SER A 134 -13.88 -14.23 -8.32
CA SER A 134 -15.26 -14.43 -7.89
C SER A 134 -16.05 -13.13 -7.85
N VAL A 135 -17.33 -13.21 -8.19
CA VAL A 135 -18.34 -12.20 -7.81
C VAL A 135 -19.13 -12.72 -6.61
N ASP A 136 -19.37 -11.86 -5.62
CA ASP A 136 -20.44 -12.06 -4.63
C ASP A 136 -21.40 -10.87 -4.57
N ARG A 137 -22.56 -11.10 -3.96
CA ARG A 137 -23.69 -10.17 -3.92
C ARG A 137 -24.23 -10.08 -2.50
N THR A 138 -24.15 -8.90 -1.91
CA THR A 138 -24.51 -8.66 -0.50
C THR A 138 -25.65 -7.65 -0.41
N THR A 139 -26.84 -8.12 -0.05
CA THR A 139 -27.99 -7.25 0.24
C THR A 139 -27.87 -6.67 1.64
N ASN A 140 -27.36 -5.45 1.73
CA ASN A 140 -27.21 -4.70 2.98
C ASN A 140 -27.36 -3.19 2.69
N SER A 141 -28.52 -2.63 3.02
CA SER A 141 -28.85 -1.22 2.74
C SER A 141 -27.92 -0.21 3.44
N THR A 142 -27.39 -0.54 4.62
CA THR A 142 -26.45 0.31 5.36
C THR A 142 -25.08 0.36 4.69
N TRP A 143 -24.59 -0.77 4.17
CA TRP A 143 -23.35 -0.81 3.39
C TRP A 143 -23.55 -0.24 1.98
N TYR A 144 -24.74 -0.41 1.39
CA TYR A 144 -25.07 0.15 0.09
C TYR A 144 -24.99 1.68 0.03
N THR A 145 -25.16 2.38 1.16
CA THR A 145 -24.96 3.84 1.26
C THR A 145 -23.77 4.20 2.13
N MET A 146 -22.67 3.43 2.05
CA MET A 146 -21.43 3.76 2.73
C MET A 146 -20.82 5.07 2.21
N GLY A 147 -20.16 5.81 3.10
CA GLY A 147 -19.25 6.91 2.75
C GLY A 147 -17.79 6.52 2.99
N HIS A 148 -16.86 7.24 2.36
CA HIS A 148 -15.43 7.01 2.57
C HIS A 148 -15.05 7.16 4.06
N GLY A 149 -14.32 6.20 4.60
CA GLY A 149 -13.89 6.16 6.00
C GLY A 149 -14.97 5.70 6.99
N SER A 150 -16.21 5.51 6.54
CA SER A 150 -17.34 5.21 7.42
C SER A 150 -17.27 3.82 8.07
N THR A 151 -17.91 3.67 9.23
CA THR A 151 -18.13 2.38 9.90
C THR A 151 -18.85 1.37 8.99
N ALA A 152 -19.68 1.84 8.06
CA ALA A 152 -20.36 0.99 7.07
C ALA A 152 -19.37 0.37 6.08
N GLU A 153 -18.46 1.18 5.50
CA GLU A 153 -17.38 0.70 4.64
C GLU A 153 -16.44 -0.25 5.39
N THR A 154 -16.01 0.14 6.60
CA THR A 154 -15.11 -0.69 7.43
C THR A 154 -15.73 -2.04 7.76
N ASN A 155 -17.03 -2.10 8.08
CA ASN A 155 -17.72 -3.37 8.32
C ASN A 155 -17.88 -4.20 7.04
N ALA A 156 -18.14 -3.57 5.89
CA ALA A 156 -18.21 -4.26 4.60
C ALA A 156 -16.86 -4.88 4.23
N LYS A 157 -15.79 -4.07 4.18
CA LYS A 157 -14.42 -4.51 3.83
C LYS A 157 -13.88 -5.56 4.81
N ASN A 158 -14.11 -5.40 6.13
CA ASN A 158 -13.75 -6.41 7.13
C ASN A 158 -14.40 -7.79 6.88
N THR A 159 -15.65 -7.79 6.41
CA THR A 159 -16.45 -9.02 6.22
C THR A 159 -16.17 -9.68 4.88
N LEU A 160 -16.01 -8.88 3.81
CA LEU A 160 -16.04 -9.36 2.42
C LEU A 160 -14.65 -9.57 1.81
N ARG A 161 -13.61 -8.85 2.27
CA ARG A 161 -12.27 -8.88 1.68
C ARG A 161 -11.68 -10.29 1.59
N LYS A 162 -11.20 -10.66 0.39
CA LYS A 162 -10.53 -11.92 0.04
C LYS A 162 -9.09 -11.68 -0.43
N GLY A 163 -8.26 -12.71 -0.35
CA GLY A 163 -6.84 -12.64 -0.71
C GLY A 163 -6.00 -11.78 0.25
N ASP A 164 -4.78 -11.46 -0.18
CA ASP A 164 -3.79 -10.66 0.55
C ASP A 164 -3.44 -9.39 -0.24
N LYS A 165 -2.32 -8.71 0.06
CA LYS A 165 -1.85 -7.46 -0.55
C LYS A 165 -1.76 -7.44 -2.09
N ASN A 166 -1.64 -8.63 -2.69
CA ASN A 166 -1.61 -8.86 -4.14
C ASN A 166 -3.00 -9.08 -4.77
N ALA A 167 -4.09 -9.04 -3.99
CA ALA A 167 -5.46 -9.25 -4.47
C ALA A 167 -6.29 -7.96 -4.43
N LEU A 168 -6.75 -7.55 -5.61
CA LEU A 168 -7.63 -6.38 -5.75
C LEU A 168 -9.06 -6.76 -5.34
N ASN A 169 -9.61 -6.03 -4.39
CA ASN A 169 -10.99 -6.17 -3.96
C ASN A 169 -11.77 -4.94 -4.41
N ILE A 170 -12.77 -5.12 -5.27
CA ILE A 170 -13.62 -4.05 -5.81
C ILE A 170 -15.02 -4.16 -5.17
N TYR A 171 -15.54 -3.07 -4.63
CA TYR A 171 -16.86 -3.01 -3.99
C TYR A 171 -17.74 -2.00 -4.74
N THR A 172 -18.94 -2.38 -5.19
CA THR A 172 -19.89 -1.41 -5.78
C THR A 172 -21.00 -1.05 -4.80
N ALA A 173 -21.24 0.24 -4.61
CA ALA A 173 -22.27 0.80 -3.72
C ALA A 173 -22.89 2.09 -4.29
N ASN A 174 -23.93 2.65 -3.65
CA ASN A 174 -24.48 3.97 -4.00
C ASN A 174 -23.82 5.05 -3.13
N LEU A 175 -22.78 5.67 -3.68
CA LEU A 175 -21.98 6.65 -2.96
C LEU A 175 -22.73 7.98 -2.84
N GLY A 176 -22.67 8.58 -1.64
CA GLY A 176 -23.21 9.91 -1.38
C GLY A 176 -22.26 11.04 -1.85
N GLY A 177 -22.65 12.29 -1.63
CA GLY A 177 -21.76 13.46 -1.77
C GLY A 177 -21.28 13.79 -3.19
N GLY A 178 -21.74 13.07 -4.22
CA GLY A 178 -21.27 13.22 -5.60
C GLY A 178 -20.12 12.27 -5.98
N LEU A 179 -19.64 11.42 -5.08
CA LEU A 179 -18.47 10.56 -5.35
C LEU A 179 -18.75 9.54 -6.47
N LEU A 180 -17.70 9.26 -7.25
CA LEU A 180 -17.62 8.19 -8.26
C LEU A 180 -16.96 6.93 -7.71
N GLY A 181 -15.95 7.08 -6.84
CA GLY A 181 -15.25 5.99 -6.18
C GLY A 181 -14.39 6.47 -5.01
N TRP A 182 -13.60 5.56 -4.46
CA TRP A 182 -12.34 5.86 -3.77
C TRP A 182 -11.49 4.59 -3.62
N ALA A 183 -10.17 4.76 -3.50
CA ALA A 183 -9.20 3.70 -3.30
C ALA A 183 -8.47 3.82 -1.94
N THR A 184 -7.41 3.03 -1.80
CA THR A 184 -6.44 3.06 -0.70
C THR A 184 -5.05 2.88 -1.29
N PHE A 185 -4.07 3.66 -0.84
CA PHE A 185 -2.72 3.58 -1.40
C PHE A 185 -1.99 2.29 -0.97
N PRO A 186 -1.00 1.81 -1.75
CA PRO A 186 -0.19 0.65 -1.38
C PRO A 186 0.52 0.81 -0.02
N SER A 187 0.93 2.04 0.32
CA SER A 187 1.51 2.43 1.60
C SER A 187 0.63 2.11 2.80
N ASP A 188 -0.69 2.24 2.65
CA ASP A 188 -1.65 2.11 3.74
C ASP A 188 -1.80 0.64 4.17
N TYR A 189 -1.39 -0.31 3.34
CA TYR A 189 -1.64 -1.73 3.56
C TYR A 189 -1.07 -2.24 4.88
N THR A 190 0.15 -1.81 5.24
CA THR A 190 0.82 -2.29 6.46
C THR A 190 0.10 -1.81 7.74
N GLY A 191 -0.48 -0.60 7.71
CA GLY A 191 -1.23 -0.05 8.84
C GLY A 191 -2.69 -0.49 8.89
N ALA A 192 -3.31 -0.72 7.72
CA ALA A 192 -4.74 -0.97 7.60
C ALA A 192 -5.08 -2.04 6.53
N PRO A 193 -4.57 -3.28 6.63
CA PRO A 193 -4.67 -4.29 5.55
C PRO A 193 -6.10 -4.73 5.24
N LYS A 194 -7.04 -4.51 6.17
CA LYS A 194 -8.48 -4.76 5.98
C LYS A 194 -9.24 -3.62 5.31
N ARG A 195 -8.65 -2.43 5.20
CA ARG A 195 -9.21 -1.28 4.47
C ARG A 195 -8.86 -1.31 2.97
N ASP A 196 -7.84 -2.08 2.59
CA ASP A 196 -7.35 -2.15 1.21
C ASP A 196 -8.42 -2.61 0.21
N GLY A 197 -8.49 -1.87 -0.91
CA GLY A 197 -9.36 -2.15 -2.05
C GLY A 197 -10.17 -0.94 -2.50
N VAL A 198 -10.67 -1.03 -3.73
CA VAL A 198 -11.37 0.03 -4.47
C VAL A 198 -12.88 -0.02 -4.21
N VAL A 199 -13.50 1.12 -3.94
CA VAL A 199 -14.96 1.27 -3.88
C VAL A 199 -15.41 2.09 -5.09
N LEU A 200 -16.46 1.64 -5.77
CA LEU A 200 -17.03 2.29 -6.96
C LEU A 200 -18.52 2.59 -6.75
N LEU A 201 -18.99 3.65 -7.40
CA LEU A 201 -20.40 3.90 -7.61
C LEU A 201 -20.98 2.83 -8.53
N PHE A 202 -22.01 2.12 -8.08
CA PHE A 202 -22.62 1.02 -8.83
C PHE A 202 -23.14 1.44 -10.22
N SER A 203 -23.35 2.74 -10.45
CA SER A 203 -23.82 3.30 -11.70
C SER A 203 -22.73 3.94 -12.58
N SER A 204 -21.45 3.94 -12.17
CA SER A 204 -20.32 4.35 -13.03
C SER A 204 -19.60 3.20 -13.74
N VAL A 205 -19.95 1.94 -13.41
CA VAL A 205 -19.54 0.77 -14.21
C VAL A 205 -20.12 0.86 -15.64
N PRO A 206 -19.54 0.18 -16.65
CA PRO A 206 -19.91 0.36 -18.06
C PRO A 206 -21.40 0.14 -18.35
N GLY A 207 -22.02 1.08 -19.04
CA GLY A 207 -23.46 1.07 -19.33
C GLY A 207 -24.35 1.38 -18.11
N GLY A 208 -23.77 1.87 -17.02
CA GLY A 208 -24.49 2.39 -15.85
C GLY A 208 -25.16 3.74 -16.14
N THR A 209 -25.75 4.34 -15.11
CA THR A 209 -26.53 5.60 -15.25
C THR A 209 -25.79 6.87 -14.83
N ALA A 210 -24.52 6.80 -14.40
CA ALA A 210 -23.74 7.95 -13.93
C ALA A 210 -23.05 8.77 -15.04
N SER A 211 -23.64 8.79 -16.24
CA SER A 211 -23.11 9.52 -17.41
C SER A 211 -22.79 10.98 -17.07
N PRO A 212 -21.62 11.53 -17.50
CA PRO A 212 -20.68 10.99 -18.48
C PRO A 212 -19.66 9.96 -17.94
N TYR A 213 -19.73 9.60 -16.65
CA TYR A 213 -18.80 8.70 -15.98
C TYR A 213 -19.39 7.27 -15.92
N ASN A 214 -19.68 6.67 -17.07
CA ASN A 214 -20.37 5.39 -17.17
C ASN A 214 -19.86 4.49 -18.31
N GLU A 215 -18.64 4.72 -18.78
CA GLU A 215 -17.97 3.87 -19.78
C GLU A 215 -16.94 2.94 -19.13
N GLY A 216 -16.47 3.29 -17.92
CA GLY A 216 -15.80 2.38 -16.98
C GLY A 216 -14.54 2.96 -16.31
N ASP A 217 -14.12 4.18 -16.67
CA ASP A 217 -12.79 4.68 -16.32
C ASP A 217 -12.68 5.29 -14.93
N THR A 218 -13.79 5.48 -14.22
CA THR A 218 -13.76 5.52 -12.74
C THR A 218 -13.07 4.27 -12.18
N GLY A 219 -13.35 3.08 -12.74
CA GLY A 219 -12.68 1.85 -12.33
C GLY A 219 -11.17 1.88 -12.61
N THR A 220 -10.77 2.44 -13.75
CA THR A 220 -9.37 2.62 -14.16
C THR A 220 -8.63 3.57 -13.21
N HIS A 221 -9.20 4.75 -12.95
CA HIS A 221 -8.68 5.80 -12.05
C HIS A 221 -8.41 5.28 -10.63
N GLU A 222 -9.40 4.64 -10.00
CA GLU A 222 -9.28 4.14 -8.63
C GLU A 222 -8.30 2.96 -8.51
N VAL A 223 -8.15 2.15 -9.56
CA VAL A 223 -7.11 1.12 -9.62
C VAL A 223 -5.72 1.74 -9.81
N GLY A 224 -5.61 2.91 -10.43
CA GLY A 224 -4.39 3.73 -10.49
C GLY A 224 -3.93 4.16 -9.10
N HIS A 225 -4.84 4.68 -8.28
CA HIS A 225 -4.56 4.96 -6.87
C HIS A 225 -4.22 3.70 -6.06
N TRP A 226 -4.93 2.58 -6.27
CA TRP A 226 -4.62 1.30 -5.61
C TRP A 226 -3.23 0.73 -6.02
N LEU A 227 -2.72 1.10 -7.20
CA LEU A 227 -1.36 0.85 -7.67
C LEU A 227 -0.37 2.00 -7.36
N GLY A 228 -0.78 3.04 -6.65
CA GLY A 228 0.10 4.07 -6.10
C GLY A 228 0.35 5.32 -6.95
N LEU A 229 -0.54 5.63 -7.90
CA LEU A 229 -0.58 6.92 -8.61
C LEU A 229 -1.38 7.97 -7.83
N TYR A 230 -0.91 9.21 -7.82
CA TYR A 230 -1.71 10.37 -7.39
C TYR A 230 -2.50 10.95 -8.57
N HIS A 231 -3.34 11.95 -8.31
CA HIS A 231 -3.94 12.77 -9.36
C HIS A 231 -2.88 13.58 -10.11
N THR A 232 -3.10 13.88 -11.39
CA THR A 232 -2.17 14.70 -12.21
C THR A 232 -1.96 16.12 -11.65
N PHE A 233 -2.98 16.66 -11.01
CA PHE A 233 -3.00 17.98 -10.36
C PHE A 233 -2.55 17.95 -8.88
N GLN A 234 -2.09 16.82 -8.35
CA GLN A 234 -1.58 16.69 -6.98
C GLN A 234 -0.45 17.70 -6.75
N GLY A 235 -0.62 18.63 -5.80
CA GLY A 235 0.36 19.70 -5.53
C GLY A 235 0.34 20.87 -6.52
N GLY A 236 -0.54 20.87 -7.52
CA GLY A 236 -0.67 21.94 -8.50
C GLY A 236 0.58 22.09 -9.38
N CYS A 237 0.94 23.34 -9.70
CA CYS A 237 2.15 23.65 -10.47
C CYS A 237 3.48 23.49 -9.68
N ALA A 238 3.47 22.94 -8.47
CA ALA A 238 4.65 22.83 -7.62
C ALA A 238 5.25 21.41 -7.64
N SER A 239 6.57 21.33 -7.77
CA SER A 239 7.33 20.08 -7.59
C SER A 239 7.18 19.58 -6.14
N PRO A 240 6.95 18.27 -5.89
CA PRO A 240 7.10 17.14 -6.81
C PRO A 240 5.88 16.79 -7.68
N GLY A 241 4.78 17.53 -7.62
CA GLY A 241 3.56 17.21 -8.36
C GLY A 241 2.97 15.84 -7.98
N ASP A 242 2.48 15.09 -8.97
CA ASP A 242 2.05 13.69 -8.84
C ASP A 242 3.22 12.70 -8.61
N SER A 243 4.44 13.22 -8.38
CA SER A 243 5.67 12.45 -8.18
C SER A 243 5.99 11.50 -9.34
N VAL A 244 5.62 11.94 -10.55
CA VAL A 244 6.04 11.41 -11.85
C VAL A 244 6.63 12.57 -12.68
N SER A 245 7.59 12.27 -13.58
CA SER A 245 8.39 13.29 -14.28
C SER A 245 8.10 13.46 -15.77
N ASP A 246 7.21 12.63 -16.34
CA ASP A 246 6.73 12.72 -17.73
C ASP A 246 5.22 13.08 -17.81
N THR A 247 4.60 13.36 -16.67
CA THR A 247 3.32 14.05 -16.49
C THR A 247 3.56 15.58 -16.44
N PRO A 248 3.01 16.37 -17.37
CA PRO A 248 3.02 17.83 -17.24
C PRO A 248 2.27 18.25 -15.96
N PRO A 249 2.81 19.20 -15.18
CA PRO A 249 2.15 19.68 -13.96
C PRO A 249 0.89 20.46 -14.30
N GLU A 250 -0.12 20.35 -13.42
CA GLU A 250 -1.47 20.84 -13.67
C GLU A 250 -2.01 21.57 -12.43
N ALA A 251 -2.59 22.76 -12.58
CA ALA A 251 -2.93 23.63 -11.46
C ALA A 251 -4.18 23.19 -10.67
N SER A 252 -5.07 22.42 -11.30
CA SER A 252 -6.31 21.86 -10.73
C SER A 252 -6.88 20.84 -11.71
N ALA A 253 -7.75 19.93 -11.25
CA ALA A 253 -8.41 18.95 -12.11
C ALA A 253 -9.12 19.58 -13.32
N ALA A 254 -9.00 18.98 -14.50
CA ALA A 254 -9.84 19.33 -15.63
C ALA A 254 -11.22 18.67 -15.51
N SER A 255 -12.17 19.04 -16.38
CA SER A 255 -13.51 18.45 -16.39
C SER A 255 -14.15 18.54 -17.78
N GLY A 256 -15.08 17.61 -18.06
CA GLY A 256 -15.65 17.47 -19.40
C GLY A 256 -14.64 16.85 -20.36
N CYS A 257 -14.54 17.40 -21.57
CA CYS A 257 -13.54 17.04 -22.58
C CYS A 257 -12.91 18.33 -23.15
N PRO A 258 -11.97 18.96 -22.42
CA PRO A 258 -11.29 20.17 -22.89
C PRO A 258 -10.31 19.85 -24.03
N THR A 259 -9.72 20.89 -24.62
CA THR A 259 -8.61 20.73 -25.59
C THR A 259 -7.57 21.81 -25.36
N GLY A 260 -6.27 21.44 -25.36
CA GLY A 260 -5.16 22.40 -25.29
C GLY A 260 -5.12 23.29 -24.04
N ARG A 261 -5.59 22.79 -22.89
CA ARG A 261 -5.49 23.49 -21.60
C ARG A 261 -4.02 23.44 -21.14
N ASP A 262 -3.47 24.58 -20.75
CA ASP A 262 -2.12 24.74 -20.18
C ASP A 262 -2.30 25.67 -18.98
N SER A 263 -2.21 25.08 -17.78
CA SER A 263 -2.49 25.76 -16.52
C SER A 263 -1.23 26.12 -15.73
N CYS A 264 -0.09 25.50 -16.08
CA CYS A 264 1.20 25.66 -15.40
C CYS A 264 2.28 26.12 -16.38
N SER A 265 2.37 27.44 -16.58
CA SER A 265 3.29 28.14 -17.48
C SER A 265 4.70 27.50 -17.57
N GLY A 266 4.94 26.78 -18.67
CA GLY A 266 6.24 26.18 -18.99
C GLY A 266 6.43 24.73 -18.55
N GLY A 267 5.44 24.13 -17.88
CA GLY A 267 5.37 22.68 -17.62
C GLY A 267 4.93 21.87 -18.84
N GLY A 268 4.05 22.44 -19.67
CA GLY A 268 3.48 21.81 -20.86
C GLY A 268 1.96 21.91 -20.87
N VAL A 269 1.33 21.34 -21.91
CA VAL A 269 -0.13 21.18 -21.97
C VAL A 269 -0.55 20.20 -20.87
N ASP A 270 -1.61 20.55 -20.12
CA ASP A 270 -2.16 19.74 -19.05
C ASP A 270 -2.49 18.31 -19.54
N PRO A 271 -2.32 17.27 -18.71
CA PRO A 271 -2.48 15.86 -19.09
C PRO A 271 -3.94 15.40 -19.20
N ILE A 272 -4.81 16.20 -19.82
CA ILE A 272 -6.29 16.07 -19.85
C ILE A 272 -6.89 14.77 -20.43
N THR A 273 -6.07 13.86 -20.94
CA THR A 273 -6.49 12.51 -21.39
C THR A 273 -5.90 11.38 -20.54
N ASN A 274 -5.26 11.73 -19.42
CA ASN A 274 -4.70 10.78 -18.47
C ASN A 274 -5.79 10.20 -17.57
N PHE A 275 -5.70 8.91 -17.24
CA PHE A 275 -6.68 8.28 -16.35
C PHE A 275 -6.69 8.82 -14.92
N MET A 276 -5.70 9.63 -14.51
CA MET A 276 -5.59 10.22 -13.16
C MET A 276 -6.09 11.68 -13.06
N ASP A 277 -6.75 12.20 -14.09
CA ASP A 277 -7.48 13.48 -14.10
C ASP A 277 -9.00 13.25 -13.89
N TYR A 278 -9.83 14.30 -13.85
CA TYR A 278 -11.30 14.25 -13.70
C TYR A 278 -12.09 14.60 -14.99
N THR A 279 -11.47 14.43 -16.17
CA THR A 279 -12.21 14.48 -17.45
C THR A 279 -13.22 13.33 -17.57
N ASN A 280 -14.12 13.41 -18.54
CA ASN A 280 -15.11 12.37 -18.80
C ASN A 280 -14.41 11.08 -19.29
N ASP A 281 -14.94 9.90 -18.91
CA ASP A 281 -14.45 8.59 -19.36
C ASP A 281 -14.11 8.57 -20.86
N SER A 282 -15.02 9.07 -21.70
CA SER A 282 -14.91 9.14 -23.17
C SER A 282 -13.68 9.90 -23.73
N CYS A 283 -12.90 10.56 -22.87
CA CYS A 283 -11.75 11.40 -23.21
C CYS A 283 -10.46 11.01 -22.46
N MET A 284 -10.55 10.21 -21.39
CA MET A 284 -9.40 9.55 -20.78
C MET A 284 -8.98 8.33 -21.63
N ASN A 285 -7.67 8.09 -21.79
CA ASN A 285 -7.17 6.99 -22.62
C ASN A 285 -5.72 6.54 -22.35
N THR A 286 -4.98 7.18 -21.43
CA THR A 286 -3.55 6.88 -21.28
C THR A 286 -3.03 6.95 -19.84
N PHE A 287 -1.96 6.20 -19.59
CA PHE A 287 -1.00 6.43 -18.50
C PHE A 287 0.34 6.87 -19.10
N SER A 288 1.13 7.67 -18.38
CA SER A 288 2.49 8.00 -18.81
C SER A 288 3.47 6.83 -18.60
N ALA A 289 4.67 6.88 -19.21
CA ALA A 289 5.68 5.85 -19.02
C ALA A 289 6.26 5.90 -17.59
N GLY A 290 6.36 7.09 -17.01
CA GLY A 290 6.69 7.29 -15.61
C GLY A 290 5.62 6.78 -14.65
N GLN A 291 4.32 6.97 -14.94
CA GLN A 291 3.21 6.40 -14.17
C GLN A 291 3.24 4.86 -14.21
N ILE A 292 3.46 4.26 -15.38
CA ILE A 292 3.63 2.80 -15.51
C ILE A 292 4.81 2.32 -14.65
N THR A 293 5.95 3.00 -14.74
CA THR A 293 7.15 2.69 -13.93
C THR A 293 6.88 2.84 -12.43
N ARG A 294 6.12 3.87 -12.03
CA ARG A 294 5.69 4.11 -10.64
C ARG A 294 4.81 2.98 -10.13
N MET A 295 3.78 2.57 -10.88
CA MET A 295 2.90 1.45 -10.51
C MET A 295 3.66 0.12 -10.36
N GLN A 296 4.65 -0.13 -11.21
CA GLN A 296 5.52 -1.31 -11.12
C GLN A 296 6.36 -1.30 -9.82
N ASN A 297 7.04 -0.19 -9.51
CA ASN A 297 7.82 -0.06 -8.27
C ASN A 297 6.94 -0.12 -7.01
N GLN A 298 5.77 0.53 -7.04
CA GLN A 298 4.77 0.50 -5.96
C GLN A 298 4.25 -0.92 -5.72
N TRP A 299 3.98 -1.67 -6.80
CA TRP A 299 3.63 -3.08 -6.71
C TRP A 299 4.74 -3.89 -6.06
N ASP A 300 5.98 -3.79 -6.54
CA ASP A 300 7.11 -4.60 -6.06
C ASP A 300 7.42 -4.37 -4.57
N THR A 301 7.29 -3.14 -4.09
CA THR A 301 7.52 -2.80 -2.68
C THR A 301 6.37 -3.21 -1.77
N TYR A 302 5.14 -2.85 -2.11
CA TYR A 302 4.01 -2.99 -1.20
C TYR A 302 3.17 -4.24 -1.46
N ARG A 303 3.01 -4.67 -2.72
CA ARG A 303 2.03 -5.71 -3.11
C ARG A 303 2.64 -7.05 -3.52
N ASP A 304 3.85 -7.11 -4.07
CA ASP A 304 4.52 -8.38 -4.33
C ASP A 304 4.82 -9.10 -3.01
N THR A 305 4.37 -10.35 -2.89
CA THR A 305 4.65 -11.23 -1.75
C THR A 305 6.00 -11.95 -1.90
N GLY A 306 6.64 -11.81 -3.06
CA GLY A 306 7.60 -12.75 -3.60
C GLY A 306 6.87 -14.04 -4.01
N THR A 307 6.82 -14.34 -5.31
CA THR A 307 6.62 -15.74 -5.71
C THR A 307 7.79 -16.55 -5.17
N PRO A 308 7.58 -17.68 -4.47
CA PRO A 308 8.66 -18.63 -4.22
C PRO A 308 9.34 -18.97 -5.55
N PRO A 309 10.68 -19.12 -5.60
CA PRO A 309 11.34 -19.56 -6.81
C PRO A 309 10.70 -20.87 -7.30
N PRO A 310 10.61 -21.11 -8.63
CA PRO A 310 10.05 -22.35 -9.14
C PRO A 310 10.76 -23.54 -8.48
N PRO A 311 10.03 -24.62 -8.14
CA PRO A 311 10.60 -25.73 -7.40
C PRO A 311 11.87 -26.23 -8.11
N PRO A 312 12.98 -26.42 -7.39
CA PRO A 312 14.25 -26.73 -8.02
C PRO A 312 14.12 -28.00 -8.87
N PRO A 313 14.86 -28.10 -10.00
CA PRO A 313 14.83 -29.29 -10.82
C PRO A 313 15.15 -30.52 -9.96
N PRO A 314 14.52 -31.69 -10.25
CA PRO A 314 14.69 -32.88 -9.42
C PRO A 314 16.18 -33.18 -9.22
N PRO A 315 16.61 -33.46 -7.98
CA PRO A 315 18.02 -33.43 -7.63
C PRO A 315 18.82 -34.42 -8.50
N PRO A 316 20.04 -34.06 -8.93
CA PRO A 316 20.90 -35.00 -9.65
C PRO A 316 21.15 -36.25 -8.80
N PRO A 317 21.39 -37.42 -9.42
CA PRO A 317 21.66 -38.64 -8.68
C PRO A 317 22.84 -38.43 -7.71
N PRO A 318 22.78 -38.99 -6.49
CA PRO A 318 23.72 -38.66 -5.43
C PRO A 318 25.17 -38.97 -5.84
N PRO A 319 26.14 -38.10 -5.48
CA PRO A 319 27.53 -38.29 -5.83
C PRO A 319 28.11 -39.56 -5.18
N PRO A 320 29.16 -40.17 -5.76
CA PRO A 320 29.81 -41.34 -5.20
C PRO A 320 30.32 -41.11 -3.76
N SER A 321 30.15 -42.11 -2.90
CA SER A 321 30.53 -42.05 -1.48
C SER A 321 32.00 -41.67 -1.27
N GLY A 322 32.26 -40.45 -0.77
CA GLY A 322 33.61 -39.98 -0.48
C GLY A 322 33.76 -38.46 -0.31
N THR A 323 32.80 -37.67 -0.79
CA THR A 323 32.79 -36.19 -0.66
C THR A 323 31.52 -35.68 0.01
N CYS A 324 31.60 -34.52 0.66
CA CYS A 324 30.41 -33.80 1.14
C CYS A 324 29.48 -33.36 0.00
N ALA A 325 28.21 -33.13 0.34
CA ALA A 325 27.24 -32.55 -0.59
C ALA A 325 27.58 -31.08 -0.95
N HIS A 326 28.13 -30.32 0.01
CA HIS A 326 28.65 -28.96 -0.16
C HIS A 326 29.62 -28.63 0.99
N ASP A 327 30.17 -27.41 0.99
CA ASP A 327 30.98 -26.89 2.10
C ASP A 327 30.10 -26.56 3.32
N LYS A 328 30.66 -26.72 4.52
CA LYS A 328 30.02 -26.47 5.82
C LYS A 328 29.70 -24.98 6.09
N CYS A 329 30.35 -24.05 5.39
CA CYS A 329 30.09 -22.62 5.45
C CYS A 329 28.95 -22.17 4.52
N VAL A 330 28.29 -23.10 3.81
CA VAL A 330 27.20 -22.84 2.86
C VAL A 330 25.97 -23.65 3.26
N THR A 331 24.78 -23.06 3.13
CA THR A 331 23.51 -23.75 3.45
C THR A 331 23.09 -24.73 2.34
N GLY A 332 22.38 -25.80 2.71
CA GLY A 332 21.96 -26.83 1.78
C GLY A 332 21.41 -28.10 2.43
N ALA A 333 21.73 -29.26 1.85
CA ALA A 333 21.29 -30.56 2.33
C ALA A 333 22.00 -30.97 3.62
N ALA A 334 21.36 -31.79 4.45
CA ALA A 334 21.97 -32.29 5.69
C ALA A 334 23.35 -32.93 5.45
N LEU A 335 24.39 -32.43 6.14
CA LEU A 335 25.76 -32.91 5.94
C LEU A 335 26.02 -34.19 6.74
N ASN A 336 26.80 -35.11 6.17
CA ASN A 336 27.07 -36.41 6.78
C ASN A 336 28.21 -36.28 7.82
N ALA A 337 27.88 -36.44 9.10
CA ALA A 337 28.81 -36.40 10.23
C ALA A 337 30.10 -37.23 10.02
N SER A 338 29.97 -38.42 9.43
CA SER A 338 31.07 -39.37 9.25
C SER A 338 31.93 -39.08 8.01
N ALA A 339 31.43 -38.28 7.05
CA ALA A 339 32.13 -37.96 5.80
C ALA A 339 32.66 -36.51 5.75
N CYS A 340 32.10 -35.59 6.54
CA CYS A 340 32.37 -34.15 6.43
C CYS A 340 33.32 -33.57 7.49
N GLY A 341 34.10 -34.43 8.13
CA GLY A 341 35.17 -34.02 9.05
C GLY A 341 34.67 -33.61 10.44
N SER A 342 35.62 -33.45 11.35
CA SER A 342 35.36 -33.31 12.79
C SER A 342 34.45 -32.13 13.16
N VAL A 343 34.60 -30.98 12.50
CA VAL A 343 33.76 -29.79 12.81
C VAL A 343 32.29 -30.04 12.47
N VAL A 344 32.00 -30.71 11.34
CA VAL A 344 30.62 -31.09 11.00
C VAL A 344 30.12 -32.13 11.99
N ALA A 345 30.92 -33.15 12.33
CA ALA A 345 30.56 -34.13 13.35
C ALA A 345 30.24 -33.50 14.73
N SER A 346 30.95 -32.42 15.11
CA SER A 346 30.65 -31.67 16.35
C SER A 346 29.34 -30.89 16.27
N VAL A 347 29.04 -30.24 15.14
CA VAL A 347 27.71 -29.60 14.91
C VAL A 347 26.60 -30.65 14.95
N CYS A 348 26.75 -31.77 14.23
CA CYS A 348 25.78 -32.88 14.23
C CYS A 348 25.51 -33.49 15.63
N ALA A 349 26.45 -33.34 16.57
CA ALA A 349 26.34 -33.84 17.93
C ALA A 349 25.75 -32.80 18.92
N ALA A 350 25.71 -31.53 18.52
CA ALA A 350 25.00 -30.46 19.24
C ALA A 350 23.56 -30.34 18.72
N ASP A 351 23.39 -30.14 17.41
CA ASP A 351 22.10 -30.20 16.74
C ASP A 351 22.04 -31.34 15.70
N SER A 352 21.15 -32.30 15.99
CA SER A 352 20.84 -33.41 15.10
C SER A 352 20.10 -32.98 13.82
N TYR A 353 19.41 -31.84 13.80
CA TYR A 353 18.68 -31.34 12.63
C TYR A 353 19.63 -31.12 11.44
N CYS A 354 20.79 -30.51 11.70
CA CYS A 354 21.85 -30.22 10.74
C CYS A 354 22.29 -31.43 9.89
N CYS A 355 22.17 -32.63 10.44
CA CYS A 355 22.71 -33.85 9.85
C CYS A 355 21.65 -34.96 9.67
N THR A 356 20.37 -34.61 9.87
CA THR A 356 19.22 -35.48 9.59
C THR A 356 18.17 -34.84 8.68
N THR A 357 18.10 -33.49 8.63
CA THR A 357 17.03 -32.75 7.96
C THR A 357 17.58 -31.75 6.93
N ALA A 358 18.29 -30.70 7.35
CA ALA A 358 18.87 -29.70 6.46
C ALA A 358 20.07 -28.99 7.11
N TRP A 359 21.01 -28.49 6.32
CA TRP A 359 22.14 -27.68 6.82
C TRP A 359 21.83 -26.19 6.60
N ASP A 360 21.27 -25.53 7.60
CA ASP A 360 20.73 -24.17 7.49
C ASP A 360 21.65 -23.09 8.10
N SER A 361 21.12 -21.87 8.30
CA SER A 361 21.86 -20.75 8.86
C SER A 361 22.16 -20.89 10.37
N GLN A 362 21.42 -21.73 11.12
CA GLN A 362 21.82 -22.12 12.47
C GLN A 362 23.01 -23.08 12.39
N CYS A 363 22.97 -24.09 11.52
CA CYS A 363 24.08 -25.02 11.33
C CYS A 363 25.39 -24.32 10.93
N VAL A 364 25.31 -23.34 10.01
CA VAL A 364 26.47 -22.49 9.66
C VAL A 364 26.92 -21.60 10.83
N SER A 365 25.99 -21.14 11.69
CA SER A 365 26.33 -20.39 12.91
C SER A 365 27.07 -21.27 13.94
N GLU A 366 26.64 -22.53 14.10
CA GLU A 366 27.26 -23.49 15.02
C GLU A 366 28.67 -23.92 14.58
N VAL A 367 29.01 -23.83 13.28
CA VAL A 367 30.40 -23.99 12.82
C VAL A 367 31.34 -22.97 13.50
N TYR A 368 30.88 -21.76 13.84
CA TYR A 368 31.69 -20.80 14.59
C TYR A 368 31.90 -21.23 16.05
N SER A 369 30.85 -21.77 16.69
CA SER A 369 30.88 -22.24 18.08
C SER A 369 31.75 -23.48 18.28
N TYR A 370 31.66 -24.46 17.38
CA TYR A 370 32.35 -25.75 17.51
C TYR A 370 33.61 -25.87 16.63
N GLY A 371 33.82 -24.96 15.68
CA GLY A 371 34.94 -24.99 14.73
C GLY A 371 36.29 -24.52 15.25
N GLY A 372 36.38 -24.00 16.48
CA GLY A 372 37.64 -23.81 17.20
C GLY A 372 38.73 -23.06 16.43
N SER A 373 38.39 -21.90 15.84
CA SER A 373 39.19 -21.05 14.93
C SER A 373 39.21 -21.38 13.43
N VAL A 374 38.48 -22.39 12.96
CA VAL A 374 38.21 -22.57 11.51
C VAL A 374 37.15 -21.58 11.04
N ALA A 375 37.56 -20.37 10.63
CA ALA A 375 36.67 -19.30 10.20
C ALA A 375 36.15 -19.47 8.76
N CYS A 376 34.84 -19.27 8.56
CA CYS A 376 34.25 -18.93 7.26
C CYS A 376 34.57 -17.46 6.92
N GLY A 377 35.85 -17.14 6.69
CA GLY A 377 36.36 -15.78 6.85
C GLY A 377 36.59 -14.96 5.58
N THR A 378 35.99 -13.77 5.54
CA THR A 378 36.55 -12.58 4.88
C THR A 378 36.27 -11.35 5.75
N GLY A 379 37.29 -10.69 6.30
CA GLY A 379 37.10 -9.44 7.05
C GLY A 379 38.27 -9.07 7.97
N SER A 380 39.03 -8.04 7.59
CA SER A 380 39.87 -7.26 8.52
C SER A 380 39.90 -5.80 8.06
N CYS A 381 39.31 -4.90 8.84
CA CYS A 381 39.27 -3.47 8.51
C CYS A 381 40.66 -2.83 8.46
N ALA A 382 40.81 -1.80 7.61
CA ALA A 382 42.05 -1.06 7.43
C ALA A 382 42.51 -0.33 8.72
N HIS A 383 41.58 0.03 9.59
CA HIS A 383 41.82 0.49 10.95
C HIS A 383 40.59 0.22 11.85
N SER A 384 40.67 0.63 13.11
CA SER A 384 39.56 0.57 14.07
C SER A 384 38.36 1.40 13.60
N LEU A 385 37.15 0.87 13.82
CA LEU A 385 35.88 1.58 13.60
C LEU A 385 35.76 2.83 14.48
N CYS A 386 36.40 2.82 15.66
CA CYS A 386 36.45 3.93 16.60
C CYS A 386 37.59 4.93 16.34
N THR A 387 38.09 5.02 15.11
CA THR A 387 39.16 5.95 14.75
C THR A 387 38.91 6.50 13.36
N SER A 388 38.92 7.82 13.20
CA SER A 388 38.74 8.45 11.89
C SER A 388 39.98 8.25 11.01
N GLY A 389 39.76 8.05 9.71
CA GLY A 389 40.79 7.72 8.74
C GLY A 389 40.24 7.43 7.35
N THR A 390 40.96 6.58 6.60
CA THR A 390 40.56 6.10 5.28
C THR A 390 39.22 5.35 5.33
N LYS A 391 38.39 5.49 4.30
CA LYS A 391 37.13 4.75 4.18
C LYS A 391 37.27 3.25 4.47
N LEU A 392 36.33 2.70 5.24
CA LEU A 392 36.27 1.27 5.54
C LEU A 392 35.43 0.51 4.50
N THR A 393 35.72 -0.77 4.30
CA THR A 393 35.05 -1.61 3.30
C THR A 393 33.86 -2.35 3.92
N LYS A 394 32.72 -2.40 3.24
CA LYS A 394 31.57 -3.24 3.65
C LYS A 394 32.05 -4.68 3.91
N GLY A 395 31.65 -5.26 5.05
CA GLY A 395 32.06 -6.59 5.50
C GLY A 395 33.48 -6.71 6.04
N CYS A 396 34.21 -5.61 6.31
CA CYS A 396 35.55 -5.71 6.90
C CYS A 396 35.56 -6.05 8.41
N ASP A 397 34.42 -5.89 9.09
CA ASP A 397 34.24 -6.25 10.51
C ASP A 397 33.34 -7.49 10.65
N PRO A 398 33.57 -8.36 11.65
CA PRO A 398 32.85 -9.62 11.78
C PRO A 398 31.39 -9.47 12.24
N ASN A 399 30.96 -8.28 12.66
CA ASN A 399 29.61 -8.02 13.18
C ASN A 399 28.74 -7.24 12.17
N GLY A 400 29.27 -6.92 10.97
CA GLY A 400 28.57 -6.14 9.95
C GLY A 400 28.30 -4.68 10.32
N VAL A 401 28.93 -4.14 11.36
CA VAL A 401 28.73 -2.76 11.83
C VAL A 401 29.16 -1.76 10.75
N VAL A 402 30.29 -2.00 10.09
CA VAL A 402 30.74 -1.21 8.95
C VAL A 402 29.72 -1.33 7.82
N THR A 403 29.25 -2.53 7.47
CA THR A 403 28.23 -2.71 6.43
C THR A 403 26.96 -1.89 6.70
N THR A 404 26.47 -1.89 7.93
CA THR A 404 25.28 -1.12 8.35
C THR A 404 25.52 0.39 8.29
N ILE A 405 26.66 0.87 8.78
CA ILE A 405 27.05 2.29 8.67
C ILE A 405 27.19 2.69 7.21
N CYS A 406 27.89 1.92 6.38
CA CYS A 406 28.01 2.14 4.93
C CYS A 406 26.68 2.04 4.14
N ASN A 407 25.59 1.61 4.76
CA ASN A 407 24.26 1.53 4.16
C ASN A 407 23.38 2.71 4.59
N ALA A 408 23.49 3.15 5.84
CA ALA A 408 22.85 4.38 6.33
C ALA A 408 23.56 5.64 5.82
N ASP A 409 24.89 5.58 5.71
CA ASP A 409 25.76 6.67 5.31
C ASP A 409 26.82 6.18 4.28
N PRO A 410 26.53 6.33 2.98
CA PRO A 410 27.46 5.94 1.93
C PRO A 410 28.78 6.72 1.93
N TYR A 411 28.87 7.89 2.55
CA TYR A 411 30.10 8.72 2.57
C TYR A 411 31.24 8.01 3.31
N CYS A 412 30.92 7.34 4.42
CA CYS A 412 31.85 6.58 5.25
C CYS A 412 32.69 5.54 4.49
N CYS A 413 32.16 5.03 3.38
CA CYS A 413 32.70 3.88 2.66
C CYS A 413 32.92 4.14 1.15
N SER A 414 32.47 5.28 0.64
CA SER A 414 32.85 5.81 -0.67
C SER A 414 34.02 6.80 -0.59
N THR A 415 34.08 7.62 0.46
CA THR A 415 34.99 8.77 0.59
C THR A 415 35.97 8.62 1.76
N SER A 416 35.50 8.75 3.02
CA SER A 416 36.37 8.75 4.21
C SER A 416 35.61 8.31 5.46
N TRP A 417 36.29 7.64 6.40
CA TRP A 417 35.71 7.30 7.70
C TRP A 417 35.98 8.44 8.69
N ASP A 418 35.04 9.38 8.86
CA ASP A 418 35.27 10.60 9.67
C ASP A 418 34.67 10.49 11.09
N SER A 419 34.47 11.62 11.77
CA SER A 419 33.89 11.67 13.12
C SER A 419 32.38 11.37 13.14
N VAL A 420 31.65 11.59 12.03
CA VAL A 420 30.24 11.21 11.91
C VAL A 420 30.14 9.68 11.80
N CYS A 421 31.00 9.06 10.99
CA CYS A 421 31.11 7.60 10.88
C CYS A 421 31.45 6.94 12.23
N VAL A 422 32.42 7.50 12.97
CA VAL A 422 32.78 7.04 14.33
C VAL A 422 31.59 7.18 15.30
N ASN A 423 30.85 8.29 15.27
CA ASN A 423 29.68 8.48 16.14
C ASN A 423 28.55 7.47 15.84
N GLN A 424 28.33 7.11 14.57
CA GLN A 424 27.33 6.11 14.18
C GLN A 424 27.64 4.70 14.73
N VAL A 425 28.91 4.37 15.02
CA VAL A 425 29.28 3.12 15.71
C VAL A 425 28.57 2.99 17.06
N GLY A 426 28.40 4.10 17.79
CA GLY A 426 27.67 4.12 19.06
C GLY A 426 26.23 3.61 18.93
N THR A 427 25.53 4.11 17.92
CA THR A 427 24.12 3.77 17.63
C THR A 427 23.97 2.36 17.07
N VAL A 428 24.89 1.92 16.20
CA VAL A 428 24.79 0.63 15.49
C VAL A 428 25.33 -0.55 16.31
N ALA A 429 26.42 -0.37 17.04
CA ALA A 429 27.09 -1.46 17.79
C ALA A 429 26.73 -1.51 19.29
N GLY A 430 25.92 -0.57 19.78
CA GLY A 430 25.50 -0.50 21.19
C GLY A 430 26.64 -0.22 22.18
N LYS A 431 27.74 0.39 21.72
CA LYS A 431 28.94 0.68 22.51
C LYS A 431 29.54 2.02 22.11
N THR A 432 29.84 2.89 23.07
CA THR A 432 30.53 4.14 22.79
C THR A 432 31.99 3.89 22.40
N CYS A 433 32.45 4.59 21.37
CA CYS A 433 33.87 4.78 21.11
C CYS A 433 34.40 5.82 22.12
N ASN A 434 35.33 5.39 22.97
CA ASN A 434 35.99 6.21 24.00
C ASN A 434 37.45 6.48 23.62
#